data_AF-A0A2T6FIF2-F1
#
_entry.id   AF-A0A2T6FIF2-F1
#
_cell.length_a   1.000
_cell.length_b   1.000
_cell.length_c   1.000
_cell.angle_alpha   90.00
_cell.angle_beta   90.00
_cell.angle_gamma   90.00
#
_symmetry.space_group_name_H-M   'P 1'
#
loop_
_entity.id
_entity.type
_entity.pdbx_description
1 polymer ?
#
loop_
_entity_poly.entity_id
_entity_poly.type
_entity_poly.pdbx_seq_one_letter_code
_entity_poly.pdbx_strand_id
1 'polypeptide(L)' 'MYCLCSNKSFDEIIEKQANARLPLNEFFQTFTSCTTTGCGSCVELLTAELADNDLLIHNAE' A
#
# COMPACT_ATOMS: atom_id res chain seq x y z
N MET A 1 7.55 -8.41 4.32
CA MET A 1 7.45 -8.83 2.90
C MET A 1 8.07 -7.76 1.99
N TYR A 2 8.15 -7.96 0.66
CA TYR A 2 8.81 -7.01 -0.26
C TYR A 2 8.02 -6.76 -1.55
N CYS A 3 7.90 -5.49 -1.96
CA CYS A 3 7.31 -5.09 -3.24
C CYS A 3 8.43 -4.84 -4.27
N LEU A 4 8.54 -5.74 -5.25
CA LEU A 4 9.56 -5.63 -6.31
C LEU A 4 9.35 -4.40 -7.22
N CYS A 5 8.10 -4.00 -7.47
CA CYS A 5 7.79 -2.87 -8.35
C CYS A 5 8.22 -1.52 -7.77
N SER A 6 8.18 -1.37 -6.45
CA SER A 6 8.57 -0.13 -5.78
C SER A 6 9.95 -0.20 -5.13
N ASN A 7 10.58 -1.38 -5.16
CA ASN A 7 11.84 -1.69 -4.50
C ASN A 7 11.84 -1.28 -3.02
N LYS A 8 10.80 -1.68 -2.28
CA LYS A 8 10.59 -1.39 -0.85
C LYS A 8 10.06 -2.61 -0.11
N SER A 9 10.46 -2.73 1.14
CA SER A 9 9.83 -3.66 2.07
C SER A 9 8.41 -3.21 2.41
N PHE A 10 7.59 -4.15 2.90
CA PHE A 10 6.25 -3.83 3.36
C PHE A 10 6.31 -2.95 4.60
N ASP A 11 7.24 -3.18 5.53
CA ASP A 11 7.42 -2.35 6.71
C ASP A 11 7.64 -0.88 6.35
N GLU A 12 8.50 -0.60 5.35
CA GLU A 12 8.69 0.77 4.82
C GLU A 12 7.42 1.35 4.19
N ILE A 13 6.62 0.54 3.50
CA ILE A 13 5.37 0.97 2.87
C ILE A 13 4.30 1.27 3.94
N ILE A 14 4.20 0.43 4.96
CA ILE A 14 3.30 0.58 6.11
C ILE A 14 3.68 1.82 6.92
N GLU A 15 4.95 2.04 7.21
CA GLU A 15 5.44 3.25 7.89
C GLU A 15 5.04 4.52 7.11
N LYS A 16 5.19 4.51 5.79
CA LYS A 16 4.77 5.65 4.95
C LYS A 16 3.27 5.89 5.03
N GLN A 17 2.46 4.84 5.03
CA GLN A 17 1.01 4.98 5.17
C GLN A 17 0.61 5.47 6.56
N ALA A 18 1.28 5.03 7.62
CA ALA A 18 1.02 5.51 8.98
C ALA A 18 1.22 7.03 9.10
N ASN A 19 2.19 7.58 8.36
CA ASN A 19 2.48 9.01 8.30
C ASN A 19 1.55 9.79 7.34
N ALA A 20 1.29 9.25 6.14
CA ALA A 20 0.57 9.97 5.08
C ALA A 20 -0.96 9.80 5.14
N ARG A 21 -1.45 8.67 5.65
CA ARG A 21 -2.88 8.33 5.77
C ARG A 21 -3.67 8.52 4.47
N LEU A 22 -3.17 7.91 3.38
CA LEU A 22 -3.80 8.01 2.05
C LEU A 22 -4.96 7.02 1.88
N PRO A 23 -5.98 7.36 1.07
CA PRO A 23 -6.96 6.38 0.59
C PRO A 23 -6.30 5.22 -0.17
N LEU A 24 -6.91 4.03 -0.15
CA LEU A 24 -6.30 2.79 -0.66
C LEU A 24 -5.80 2.89 -2.11
N ASN A 25 -6.57 3.56 -2.99
CA ASN A 25 -6.14 3.74 -4.38
C ASN A 25 -4.90 4.64 -4.48
N GLU A 26 -4.89 5.76 -3.75
CA GLU A 26 -3.76 6.68 -3.72
C GLU A 26 -2.54 6.04 -3.04
N PHE A 27 -2.74 5.23 -2.01
CA PHE A 27 -1.69 4.45 -1.35
C PHE A 27 -0.94 3.57 -2.34
N PHE A 28 -1.66 2.76 -3.13
CA PHE A 28 -1.02 1.86 -4.10
C PHE A 28 -0.40 2.63 -5.28
N GLN A 29 -1.01 3.73 -5.73
CA GLN A 29 -0.39 4.58 -6.75
C GLN A 29 0.91 5.22 -6.24
N THR A 30 0.92 5.68 -4.99
CA THR A 30 2.01 6.47 -4.43
C THR A 30 3.18 5.62 -3.93
N PHE A 31 2.91 4.51 -3.24
CA PHE A 31 3.96 3.78 -2.53
C PHE A 31 4.40 2.49 -3.21
N THR A 32 3.54 1.87 -4.02
CA THR A 32 3.84 0.57 -4.66
C THR A 32 3.93 0.64 -6.19
N SER A 33 3.32 1.66 -6.80
CA SER A 33 3.08 1.78 -8.24
C SER A 33 2.20 0.65 -8.82
N CYS A 34 1.58 -0.18 -7.99
CA CYS A 34 0.89 -1.41 -8.43
C CYS A 34 -0.46 -1.19 -9.09
N THR A 35 -1.08 -0.03 -8.94
CA THR A 35 -2.38 0.30 -9.55
C THR A 35 -2.27 0.87 -10.95
N THR A 36 -1.07 1.21 -11.42
CA THR A 36 -0.86 1.83 -12.75
C THR A 36 0.02 0.97 -13.65
N THR A 37 1.14 0.44 -13.13
CA THR A 37 2.12 -0.31 -13.93
C THR A 37 2.77 -1.49 -13.22
N GLY A 38 2.49 -1.70 -11.92
CA GLY A 38 3.08 -2.81 -11.17
C GLY A 38 2.39 -4.16 -11.37
N CYS A 39 2.99 -5.21 -10.83
CA CYS A 39 2.55 -6.59 -11.02
C CYS A 39 1.31 -6.99 -10.21
N GLY A 40 0.86 -6.15 -9.26
CA GLY A 40 -0.29 -6.41 -8.40
C GLY A 40 -0.06 -7.45 -7.28
N SER A 41 1.08 -8.14 -7.25
CA SER A 41 1.32 -9.26 -6.31
C SER A 41 1.30 -8.87 -4.83
N CYS A 42 1.53 -7.61 -4.50
CA CYS A 42 1.50 -7.14 -3.11
C CYS A 42 0.13 -6.58 -2.68
N VAL A 43 -0.86 -6.50 -3.57
CA VAL A 43 -2.14 -5.79 -3.29
C VAL A 43 -2.92 -6.48 -2.19
N GLU A 44 -3.20 -7.79 -2.30
CA GLU A 44 -3.98 -8.51 -1.28
C GLU A 44 -3.26 -8.51 0.08
N LEU A 45 -1.96 -8.80 0.07
CA LEU A 45 -1.15 -8.90 1.28
C LEU A 45 -1.01 -7.54 1.99
N LEU A 46 -0.72 -6.46 1.26
CA LEU A 46 -0.68 -5.12 1.85
C LEU A 46 -2.05 -4.65 2.32
N THR A 47 -3.13 -4.99 1.60
CA THR A 47 -4.48 -4.62 2.05
C THR A 47 -4.82 -5.27 3.39
N ALA A 48 -4.48 -6.55 3.56
CA ALA A 48 -4.63 -7.25 4.84
C ALA A 48 -3.75 -6.62 5.94
N GLU A 49 -2.49 -6.35 5.65
CA GLU A 49 -1.55 -5.76 6.61
C GLU A 49 -1.98 -4.34 7.01
N LEU A 50 -2.55 -3.55 6.09
CA LEU A 50 -3.14 -2.25 6.40
C LEU A 50 -4.36 -2.36 7.32
N ALA A 51 -5.21 -3.37 7.12
CA ALA A 51 -6.38 -3.61 7.97
C ALA A 51 -5.95 -4.00 9.39
N ASP A 52 -4.98 -4.90 9.52
CA ASP A 52 -4.45 -5.36 10.81
C ASP A 52 -3.79 -4.23 11.64
N ASN A 53 -3.33 -3.17 10.96
CA ASN A 53 -2.68 -2.01 11.60
C ASN A 53 -3.59 -0.77 11.73
N ASP A 54 -4.90 -0.87 11.45
CA ASP A 54 -5.83 0.28 11.43
C ASP A 54 -5.36 1.43 10.50
N LEU A 55 -4.76 1.06 9.37
CA LEU A 55 -4.24 1.96 8.33
C LEU A 55 -5.03 1.88 7.02
N LEU A 56 -6.00 0.96 6.92
CA LEU A 56 -6.87 0.82 5.76
C LEU A 56 -7.88 1.97 5.70
N ILE A 57 -7.69 2.87 4.73
CA ILE A 57 -8.57 4.01 4.49
C ILE A 57 -9.22 3.81 3.12
N HIS A 58 -10.54 3.71 3.08
CA HIS A 58 -11.29 3.64 1.83
C HIS A 58 -11.41 5.02 1.20
N ASN A 59 -11.45 5.09 -0.14
CA ASN A 59 -11.76 6.33 -0.83
C ASN A 59 -13.15 6.81 -0.39
N ALA A 60 -13.34 8.10 -0.20
CA ALA A 60 -14.67 8.67 -0.11
C ALA A 60 -15.38 8.42 -1.46
N GLU A 61 -16.59 7.87 -1.41
CA GLU A 61 -17.45 7.63 -2.57
C GLU A 61 -17.79 8.94 -3.31
#